data_AF-A0AAW0CNE8-F1
#
_entry.id   AF-A0AAW0CNE8-F1
#
_cell.length_a   1.000
_cell.length_b   1.000
_cell.length_c   1.000
_cell.angle_alpha   90.00
_cell.angle_beta   90.00
_cell.angle_gamma   90.00
#
_symmetry.space_group_name_H-M   'P 1'
#
loop_
_entity.id
_entity.type
_entity.pdbx_description
1 polymer ?
#
loop_
_entity_poly.entity_id
_entity_poly.type
_entity_poly.pdbx_seq_one_letter_code
_entity_poly.pdbx_strand_id
1 'polypeptide(L)'
;MNKADAPYSAEIIAMRERIRSGGVDSLGFISWTADHYSAICKIFIADFEHGDSLQRSPAEDILDILRWAFSGLGHFAPPPQQKSIKAGPIDLQSIYAGMGSCGIAATNFIETQMGLGIPCWQASNSASFRDSCLQDLLLYHLIARTKSTVRYRKANIIETHTHCIDCRHM
;
A
#
# COMPACT_ATOMS: atom_id res chain seq x y z
N MET A 1 4.68 19.27 -24.70
CA MET A 1 3.95 17.99 -24.85
C MET A 1 2.82 18.03 -23.84
N ASN A 2 1.55 18.05 -24.27
CA ASN A 2 0.43 18.06 -23.33
C ASN A 2 0.44 16.74 -22.54
N LYS A 3 0.67 16.82 -21.23
CA LYS A 3 0.74 15.66 -20.30
C LYS A 3 -0.54 14.80 -20.31
N ALA A 4 -1.63 15.29 -20.90
CA ALA A 4 -2.94 14.65 -20.95
C ALA A 4 -3.01 13.38 -21.83
N ASP A 5 -2.08 13.20 -22.78
CA ASP A 5 -2.14 12.10 -23.76
C ASP A 5 -1.05 11.02 -23.56
N ALA A 6 -0.34 11.04 -22.44
CA ALA A 6 0.64 9.98 -22.15
C ALA A 6 -0.11 8.65 -21.95
N PRO A 7 0.21 7.59 -22.73
CA PRO A 7 -0.48 6.31 -22.59
C PRO A 7 -0.19 5.70 -21.22
N TYR A 8 -1.23 5.17 -20.57
CA TYR A 8 -1.07 4.40 -19.33
C TYR A 8 -0.24 3.13 -19.59
N SER A 9 0.58 2.74 -18.62
CA SER A 9 1.19 1.40 -18.62
C SER A 9 0.12 0.32 -18.39
N ALA A 10 0.44 -0.93 -18.70
CA ALA A 10 -0.47 -2.06 -18.48
C ALA A 10 -0.86 -2.20 -17.00
N GLU A 11 0.06 -1.92 -16.08
CA GLU A 11 -0.16 -1.95 -14.63
C GLU A 11 -1.14 -0.88 -14.18
N ILE A 12 -0.99 0.35 -14.71
CA ILE A 12 -1.92 1.45 -14.39
C ILE A 12 -3.31 1.14 -14.97
N ILE A 13 -3.39 0.57 -16.18
CA ILE A 13 -4.67 0.12 -16.75
C ILE A 13 -5.32 -0.94 -15.84
N ALA A 14 -4.57 -1.97 -15.45
CA ALA A 14 -5.09 -3.04 -14.58
C ALA A 14 -5.55 -2.51 -13.20
N MET A 15 -4.79 -1.59 -12.61
CA MET A 15 -5.18 -0.90 -11.38
C MET A 15 -6.48 -0.11 -11.57
N ARG A 16 -6.59 0.67 -12.65
CA ARG A 16 -7.77 1.47 -12.95
C ARG A 16 -9.01 0.61 -13.16
N GLU A 17 -8.88 -0.50 -13.89
CA GLU A 17 -9.98 -1.45 -14.05
C GLU A 17 -10.41 -2.04 -12.71
N ARG A 18 -9.46 -2.44 -11.85
CA ARG A 18 -9.78 -2.96 -10.52
C ARG A 18 -10.53 -1.96 -9.64
N ILE A 19 -10.13 -0.68 -9.68
CA ILE A 19 -10.82 0.39 -8.96
C ILE A 19 -12.23 0.59 -9.53
N ARG A 20 -12.39 0.54 -10.86
CA ARG A 20 -13.70 0.74 -11.51
C ARG A 20 -14.65 -0.44 -11.27
N SER A 21 -14.14 -1.67 -11.29
CA SER A 21 -14.94 -2.88 -11.17
C SER A 21 -15.16 -3.33 -9.73
N GLY A 22 -14.42 -2.78 -8.78
CA GLY A 22 -14.40 -3.21 -7.39
C GLY A 22 -14.99 -2.20 -6.42
N GLY A 23 -15.42 -2.68 -5.24
CA GLY A 23 -15.68 -1.84 -4.07
C GLY A 23 -14.37 -1.46 -3.37
N VAL A 24 -13.47 -0.79 -4.09
CA VAL A 24 -12.24 -0.24 -3.50
C VAL A 24 -12.62 1.08 -2.84
N ASP A 25 -12.50 1.15 -1.52
CA ASP A 25 -12.80 2.36 -0.76
C ASP A 25 -11.53 3.11 -0.34
N SER A 26 -10.36 2.47 -0.38
CA SER A 26 -9.11 3.07 0.07
C SER A 26 -7.96 2.73 -0.87
N LEU A 27 -7.02 3.66 -1.00
CA LEU A 27 -5.81 3.50 -1.79
C LEU A 27 -4.60 3.95 -0.97
N GLY A 28 -3.53 3.16 -0.99
CA GLY A 28 -2.26 3.52 -0.39
C GLY A 28 -1.12 3.05 -1.29
N PHE A 29 -0.09 3.88 -1.45
CA PHE A 29 1.12 3.49 -2.17
C PHE A 29 2.34 4.11 -1.54
N ILE A 30 3.44 3.37 -1.62
CA ILE A 30 4.77 3.81 -1.19
C ILE A 30 5.43 4.53 -2.35
N SER A 31 5.98 5.70 -2.06
CA SER A 31 6.84 6.47 -2.96
C SER A 31 8.29 6.36 -2.49
N TRP A 32 9.21 6.23 -3.43
CA TRP A 32 10.64 6.24 -3.17
C TRP A 32 11.31 7.37 -3.94
N THR A 33 11.87 8.33 -3.22
CA THR A 33 12.52 9.52 -3.80
C THR A 33 13.73 9.90 -2.96
N ALA A 34 14.87 10.14 -3.60
CA ALA A 34 16.12 10.58 -2.95
C ALA A 34 16.48 9.69 -1.74
N ASP A 35 16.56 8.38 -1.98
CA ASP A 35 16.91 7.35 -0.99
C ASP A 35 15.99 7.30 0.25
N HIS A 36 14.76 7.78 0.11
CA HIS A 36 13.79 7.84 1.20
C HIS A 36 12.43 7.31 0.76
N TYR A 37 11.81 6.54 1.64
CA TYR A 37 10.45 6.05 1.46
C TYR A 37 9.45 6.96 2.18
N SER A 38 8.37 7.27 1.47
CA SER A 38 7.20 7.96 2.02
C SER A 38 5.94 7.27 1.52
N ALA A 39 4.79 7.61 2.09
CA ALA A 39 3.52 7.05 1.68
C ALA A 39 2.57 8.15 1.21
N ILE A 40 1.71 7.79 0.26
CA ILE A 40 0.51 8.57 -0.05
C ILE A 40 -0.68 7.66 0.18
N CYS A 41 -1.68 8.18 0.89
CA CYS A 41 -2.90 7.43 1.19
C CYS A 41 -4.13 8.29 0.91
N LYS A 42 -5.23 7.62 0.55
CA LYS A 42 -6.57 8.21 0.47
C LYS A 42 -7.57 7.19 0.99
N ILE A 43 -8.35 7.61 1.97
CA ILE A 43 -9.45 6.83 2.53
C ILE A 43 -10.76 7.43 2.03
N PHE A 44 -11.51 6.65 1.28
CA PHE A 44 -12.85 6.99 0.80
C PHE A 44 -12.89 8.38 0.15
N ILE A 45 -13.83 9.23 0.58
CA ILE A 45 -14.01 10.60 0.06
C ILE A 45 -13.00 11.62 0.63
N ALA A 46 -12.09 11.23 1.52
CA ALA A 46 -11.10 12.15 2.10
C ALA A 46 -10.07 12.62 1.07
N ASP A 47 -9.36 13.71 1.34
CA ASP A 47 -8.24 14.12 0.48
C ASP A 47 -7.09 13.11 0.55
N PHE A 48 -6.18 13.17 -0.43
CA PHE A 48 -4.90 12.47 -0.29
C PHE A 48 -4.07 13.06 0.86
N GLU A 49 -3.45 12.17 1.62
CA GLU A 49 -2.49 12.47 2.68
C GLU A 49 -1.11 11.89 2.36
N HIS A 50 -0.06 12.56 2.84
CA HIS A 50 1.34 12.20 2.66
C HIS A 50 1.98 11.89 4.01
N GLY A 51 2.41 10.65 4.20
CA GLY A 51 3.13 10.19 5.37
C GLY A 51 4.63 10.13 5.10
N ASP A 52 5.38 11.10 5.61
CA ASP A 52 6.84 11.14 5.53
C ASP A 52 7.45 11.25 6.93
N SER A 53 8.22 10.23 7.32
CA SER A 53 8.88 10.17 8.64
C SER A 53 10.03 11.15 8.81
N LEU A 54 10.44 11.87 7.75
CA LEU A 54 11.35 13.02 7.81
C LEU A 54 10.61 14.36 7.70
N GLN A 55 9.27 14.34 7.68
CA GLN A 55 8.38 15.50 7.54
C GLN A 55 8.72 16.38 6.32
N ARG A 56 9.22 15.76 5.25
CA ARG A 56 9.45 16.46 3.98
C ARG A 56 8.12 16.72 3.30
N SER A 57 8.08 17.76 2.47
CA SER A 57 6.95 17.97 1.57
C SER A 57 6.84 16.83 0.54
N PRO A 58 5.61 16.51 0.08
CA PRO A 58 5.43 15.61 -1.05
C PRO A 58 6.12 16.15 -2.30
N ALA A 59 6.47 15.27 -3.24
CA ALA A 59 7.05 15.67 -4.52
C ALA A 59 6.10 16.65 -5.26
N GLU A 60 6.65 17.69 -5.89
CA GLU A 60 5.83 18.78 -6.46
C GLU A 60 4.86 18.31 -7.55
N ASP A 61 5.23 17.25 -8.28
CA ASP A 61 4.47 16.71 -9.41
C ASP A 61 3.51 15.57 -9.02
N ILE A 62 3.53 15.10 -7.76
CA ILE A 62 2.75 13.94 -7.36
C ILE A 62 1.26 14.17 -7.54
N LEU A 63 0.76 15.38 -7.23
CA LEU A 63 -0.67 15.67 -7.34
C LEU A 63 -1.14 15.60 -8.80
N ASP A 64 -0.30 16.06 -9.74
CA ASP A 64 -0.61 15.98 -11.17
C ASP A 64 -0.55 14.54 -11.69
N ILE A 65 0.41 13.75 -11.18
CA ILE A 65 0.46 12.31 -11.46
C ILE A 65 -0.81 11.62 -10.97
N LEU A 66 -1.29 11.93 -9.77
CA LEU A 66 -2.52 11.35 -9.22
C LEU A 66 -3.76 11.77 -10.01
N ARG A 67 -3.84 13.05 -10.41
CA ARG A 67 -4.93 13.53 -11.29
C ARG A 67 -4.96 12.78 -12.60
N TRP A 68 -3.81 12.60 -13.24
CA TRP A 68 -3.71 11.82 -14.46
C TRP A 68 -4.09 10.36 -14.20
N ALA A 69 -3.42 9.69 -13.26
CA ALA A 69 -3.59 8.26 -12.98
C ALA A 69 -5.03 7.89 -12.56
N PHE A 70 -5.73 8.77 -11.84
CA PHE A 70 -7.08 8.55 -11.34
C PHE A 70 -8.18 9.33 -12.08
N SER A 71 -7.85 9.98 -13.21
CA SER A 71 -8.84 10.69 -14.02
C SER A 71 -9.99 9.77 -14.41
N GLY A 72 -11.22 10.23 -14.14
CA GLY A 72 -12.45 9.49 -14.42
C GLY A 72 -12.76 8.34 -13.44
N LEU A 73 -12.04 8.19 -12.33
CA LEU A 73 -12.28 7.16 -11.31
C LEU A 73 -13.08 7.68 -10.10
N GLY A 74 -14.06 8.54 -10.35
CA GLY A 74 -14.97 9.05 -9.33
C GLY A 74 -14.23 9.75 -8.19
N HIS A 75 -14.49 9.33 -6.95
CA HIS A 75 -13.95 9.97 -5.76
C HIS A 75 -12.43 9.80 -5.60
N PHE A 76 -11.78 8.88 -6.33
CA PHE A 76 -10.32 8.72 -6.35
C PHE A 76 -9.58 9.82 -7.10
N ALA A 77 -10.24 10.49 -8.05
CA ALA A 77 -9.63 11.62 -8.74
C ALA A 77 -9.48 12.81 -7.77
N PRO A 78 -8.27 13.35 -7.56
CA PRO A 78 -8.12 14.62 -6.84
C PRO A 78 -8.99 15.71 -7.48
N PRO A 79 -9.79 16.45 -6.70
CA PRO A 79 -10.66 17.45 -7.28
C PRO A 79 -9.85 18.63 -7.87
N PRO A 80 -10.38 19.34 -8.88
CA PRO A 80 -9.64 20.41 -9.57
C PRO A 80 -9.12 21.50 -8.63
N GLN A 81 -9.84 21.79 -7.55
CA GLN A 81 -9.49 22.81 -6.56
C GLN A 81 -8.42 22.37 -5.54
N GLN A 82 -8.09 21.08 -5.43
CA GLN A 82 -7.05 20.62 -4.51
C GLN A 82 -5.70 21.18 -4.98
N LYS A 83 -5.00 21.95 -4.15
CA LYS A 83 -3.70 22.56 -4.54
C LYS A 83 -2.49 21.80 -4.01
N SER A 84 -2.68 20.98 -2.98
CA SER A 84 -1.61 20.25 -2.31
C SER A 84 -2.12 18.95 -1.71
N ILE A 85 -1.20 18.06 -1.37
CA ILE A 85 -1.45 16.88 -0.54
C ILE A 85 -1.14 17.28 0.90
N LYS A 86 -2.02 16.90 1.83
CA LYS A 86 -1.87 17.22 3.25
C LYS A 86 -0.82 16.31 3.87
N ALA A 87 0.00 16.82 4.78
CA ALA A 87 0.84 15.94 5.60
C ALA A 87 -0.06 15.15 6.57
N GLY A 88 0.11 13.83 6.60
CA GLY A 88 -0.59 12.93 7.50
C GLY A 88 0.16 12.77 8.84
N PRO A 89 -0.50 12.22 9.87
CA PRO A 89 0.12 11.98 11.17
C PRO A 89 1.11 10.81 11.11
N ILE A 90 2.40 11.12 11.18
CA ILE A 90 3.49 10.13 11.23
C ILE A 90 4.59 10.64 12.17
N ASP A 91 5.18 9.75 12.96
CA ASP A 91 6.27 10.11 13.87
C ASP A 91 7.57 10.41 13.11
N LEU A 92 8.45 11.21 13.73
CA LEU A 92 9.69 11.64 13.12
C LEU A 92 10.79 10.58 13.33
N GLN A 93 11.35 10.05 12.24
CA GLN A 93 12.62 9.32 12.30
C GLN A 93 13.77 10.30 12.46
N SER A 94 14.74 9.95 13.30
CA SER A 94 15.93 10.78 13.55
C SER A 94 17.19 9.92 13.55
N ILE A 95 18.34 10.58 13.63
CA ILE A 95 19.62 9.89 13.79
C ILE A 95 19.71 9.10 15.11
N TYR A 96 18.89 9.45 16.11
CA TYR A 96 18.92 8.84 17.43
C TYR A 96 17.82 7.79 17.63
N ALA A 97 16.81 7.75 16.76
CA ALA A 97 15.69 6.82 16.86
C ALA A 97 15.07 6.58 15.48
N GLY A 98 14.81 5.32 15.13
CA GLY A 98 14.13 4.98 13.88
C GLY A 98 14.95 5.15 12.59
N MET A 99 16.27 5.42 12.66
CA MET A 99 17.13 5.49 11.48
C MET A 99 16.97 4.25 10.57
N GLY A 100 16.89 4.47 9.26
CA GLY A 100 16.74 3.40 8.27
C GLY A 100 15.37 2.72 8.26
N SER A 101 14.37 3.27 8.96
CA SER A 101 13.03 2.67 9.08
C SER A 101 11.97 3.39 8.27
N CYS A 102 12.34 4.28 7.34
CA CYS A 102 11.39 5.08 6.56
C CYS A 102 10.38 4.22 5.78
N GLY A 103 10.80 3.06 5.25
CA GLY A 103 9.89 2.12 4.59
C GLY A 103 8.87 1.49 5.55
N ILE A 104 9.30 1.18 6.78
CA ILE A 104 8.42 0.64 7.84
C ILE A 104 7.44 1.72 8.28
N ALA A 105 7.91 2.93 8.54
CA ALA A 105 7.09 4.06 8.95
C ALA A 105 6.03 4.39 7.87
N ALA A 106 6.43 4.44 6.59
CA ALA A 106 5.53 4.68 5.48
C ALA A 106 4.49 3.55 5.31
N THR A 107 4.89 2.30 5.48
CA THR A 107 3.97 1.16 5.42
C THR A 107 2.95 1.21 6.56
N ASN A 108 3.41 1.40 7.79
CA ASN A 108 2.53 1.52 8.95
C ASN A 108 1.59 2.73 8.86
N PHE A 109 2.05 3.85 8.28
CA PHE A 109 1.18 4.98 7.99
C PHE A 109 -0.02 4.55 7.13
N ILE A 110 0.20 3.78 6.05
CA ILE A 110 -0.91 3.27 5.22
C ILE A 110 -1.82 2.33 6.03
N GLU A 111 -1.26 1.42 6.83
CA GLU A 111 -2.03 0.45 7.61
C GLU A 111 -2.93 1.12 8.66
N THR A 112 -2.38 2.11 9.37
CA THR A 112 -3.13 2.89 10.38
C THR A 112 -4.26 3.72 9.77
N GLN A 113 -4.10 4.17 8.52
CA GLN A 113 -5.18 4.81 7.78
C GLN A 113 -6.29 3.82 7.39
N MET A 114 -5.97 2.54 7.19
CA MET A 114 -6.92 1.54 6.70
C MET A 114 -7.64 0.75 7.81
N GLY A 115 -7.10 0.72 9.03
CA GLY A 115 -7.61 -0.16 10.09
C GLY A 115 -7.64 0.49 11.48
N LEU A 116 -8.73 0.25 12.21
CA LEU A 116 -8.82 0.62 13.62
C LEU A 116 -7.95 -0.29 14.48
N GLY A 117 -7.22 0.29 15.42
CA GLY A 117 -6.43 -0.46 16.41
C GLY A 117 -5.04 -0.91 15.94
N ILE A 118 -4.60 -0.50 14.74
CA ILE A 118 -3.20 -0.68 14.34
C ILE A 118 -2.34 0.29 15.15
N PRO A 119 -1.32 -0.19 15.89
CA PRO A 119 -0.41 0.68 16.59
C PRO A 119 0.33 1.60 15.61
N CYS A 120 0.40 2.89 15.93
CA CYS A 120 1.23 3.82 15.17
C CYS A 120 2.70 3.53 15.43
N TRP A 121 3.47 3.50 14.35
CA TRP A 121 4.91 3.44 14.39
C TRP A 121 5.44 4.68 15.12
N GLN A 122 6.42 4.43 15.99
CA GLN A 122 7.18 5.46 16.65
C GLN A 122 8.67 5.14 16.50
N ALA A 123 9.50 6.17 16.50
CA ALA A 123 10.93 5.98 16.35
C ALA A 123 11.52 5.07 17.46
N SER A 124 10.94 5.11 18.66
CA SER A 124 11.32 4.30 19.84
C SER A 124 10.95 2.81 19.74
N ASN A 125 9.90 2.46 19.00
CA ASN A 125 9.43 1.08 18.86
C ASN A 125 9.75 0.47 17.48
N SER A 126 10.55 1.17 16.67
CA SER A 126 10.86 0.77 15.30
C SER A 126 11.49 -0.62 15.17
N ALA A 127 12.26 -1.07 16.17
CA ALA A 127 12.81 -2.43 16.19
C ALA A 127 11.70 -3.49 16.17
N SER A 128 10.68 -3.34 17.02
CA SER A 128 9.55 -4.26 17.07
C SER A 128 8.76 -4.29 15.76
N PHE A 129 8.56 -3.14 15.11
CA PHE A 129 7.92 -3.11 13.78
C PHE A 129 8.75 -3.81 12.71
N ARG A 130 10.08 -3.65 12.70
CA ARG A 130 10.96 -4.37 11.77
C ARG A 130 10.88 -5.89 11.97
N ASP A 131 10.91 -6.33 13.22
CA ASP A 131 10.82 -7.76 13.55
C ASP A 131 9.47 -8.35 13.10
N SER A 132 8.36 -7.62 13.34
CA SER A 132 7.04 -8.00 12.85
C SER A 132 6.99 -8.08 11.32
N CYS A 133 7.46 -7.05 10.61
CA CYS A 133 7.49 -7.08 9.14
C CYS A 133 8.37 -8.22 8.60
N LEU A 134 9.50 -8.52 9.24
CA LEU A 134 10.35 -9.65 8.86
C LEU A 134 9.63 -10.98 9.07
N GLN A 135 8.94 -11.14 10.20
CA GLN A 135 8.12 -12.32 10.48
C GLN A 135 7.04 -12.52 9.42
N ASP A 136 6.34 -11.45 9.02
CA ASP A 136 5.31 -11.51 7.98
C ASP A 136 5.89 -11.90 6.62
N LEU A 137 7.06 -11.37 6.26
CA LEU A 137 7.77 -11.76 5.03
C LEU A 137 8.19 -13.23 5.04
N LEU A 138 8.70 -13.73 6.17
CA LEU A 138 9.04 -15.14 6.33
C LEU A 138 7.80 -16.03 6.21
N LEU A 139 6.70 -15.65 6.86
CA LEU A 139 5.43 -16.37 6.79
C LEU A 139 4.88 -16.39 5.37
N TYR A 140 4.87 -15.24 4.68
CA TYR A 140 4.48 -15.14 3.28
C TYR A 140 5.30 -16.08 2.41
N HIS A 141 6.63 -16.08 2.57
CA HIS A 141 7.53 -16.95 1.82
C HIS A 141 7.21 -18.44 2.03
N LEU A 142 7.01 -18.87 3.28
CA LEU A 142 6.67 -20.25 3.63
C LEU A 142 5.32 -20.67 3.03
N ILE A 143 4.30 -19.81 3.11
CA ILE A 143 2.98 -20.06 2.53
C ILE A 143 3.08 -20.16 1.00
N ALA A 144 3.79 -19.21 0.36
CA ALA A 144 3.96 -19.18 -1.09
C ALA A 144 4.66 -20.46 -1.59
N ARG A 145 5.73 -20.91 -0.92
CA ARG A 145 6.42 -22.17 -1.26
C ARG A 145 5.52 -23.39 -1.07
N THR A 146 4.75 -23.43 0.00
CA THR A 146 3.86 -24.57 0.29
C THR A 146 2.71 -24.64 -0.72
N LYS A 147 2.07 -23.51 -1.05
CA LYS A 147 1.00 -23.45 -2.07
C LYS A 147 1.53 -23.77 -3.48
N SER A 148 2.74 -23.34 -3.83
CA SER A 148 3.41 -23.75 -5.06
C SER A 148 3.66 -25.26 -5.07
N THR A 149 4.02 -25.85 -3.94
CA THR A 149 4.25 -27.30 -3.81
C THR A 149 2.94 -28.10 -3.95
N VAL A 150 1.81 -27.60 -3.43
CA VAL A 150 0.49 -28.23 -3.61
C VAL A 150 -0.01 -28.13 -5.05
N ARG A 151 0.23 -27.00 -5.74
CA ARG A 151 -0.10 -26.87 -7.18
C ARG A 151 0.76 -27.79 -8.05
N TYR A 152 2.05 -27.94 -7.75
CA TYR A 152 2.92 -28.88 -8.45
C TYR A 152 2.57 -30.36 -8.16
N ARG A 153 2.10 -30.69 -6.96
CA ARG A 153 1.60 -32.05 -6.66
C ARG A 153 0.26 -32.35 -7.30
N LYS A 154 -0.65 -31.37 -7.46
CA LYS A 154 -1.90 -31.56 -8.23
C LYS A 154 -1.68 -31.70 -9.73
N ALA A 155 -0.55 -31.25 -10.28
CA ALA A 155 -0.22 -31.44 -11.70
C ALA A 155 0.42 -32.80 -12.02
N ASN A 156 0.80 -33.60 -11.01
CA ASN A 156 1.49 -34.90 -11.18
C ASN A 156 0.81 -36.06 -10.43
N ILE A 157 -0.43 -35.91 -9.99
CA ILE A 157 -1.20 -36.99 -9.36
C ILE A 157 -2.48 -37.18 -10.18
N ILE A 158 -2.51 -38.28 -10.92
CA ILE A 158 -3.73 -38.92 -11.42
C ILE A 158 -4.68 -39.07 -10.24
N GLU A 159 -5.93 -38.68 -10.47
CA GLU A 159 -7.05 -38.67 -9.52
C GLU A 159 -7.00 -39.75 -8.44
N THR A 160 -7.16 -39.33 -7.20
CA THR A 160 -7.96 -40.10 -6.23
C THR A 160 -8.83 -39.14 -5.44
N HIS A 161 -10.14 -39.32 -5.61
CA HIS A 161 -11.20 -38.69 -4.82
C HIS A 161 -10.92 -38.73 -3.31
N THR A 162 -11.11 -37.61 -2.63
CA THR A 162 -11.56 -37.65 -1.23
C THR A 162 -12.38 -36.40 -0.91
N HIS A 163 -13.66 -36.64 -0.58
CA HIS A 163 -14.56 -35.72 0.10
C HIS A 163 -14.01 -35.33 1.48
N CYS A 164 -14.18 -34.07 1.88
CA CYS A 164 -14.33 -33.62 3.26
C CYS A 164 -14.93 -32.20 3.22
N ILE A 165 -16.26 -32.09 3.29
CA ILE A 165 -17.08 -31.83 4.49
C ILE A 165 -16.91 -30.39 5.02
N ASP A 166 -18.01 -29.67 4.83
CA ASP A 166 -18.43 -28.37 5.33
C ASP A 166 -18.43 -28.31 6.87
N CYS A 167 -17.87 -27.25 7.46
CA CYS A 167 -18.16 -26.82 8.82
C CYS A 167 -18.27 -25.28 8.89
N ARG A 168 -19.44 -24.81 8.47
CA ARG A 168 -20.20 -23.72 9.10
C ARG A 168 -20.12 -23.68 10.64
N HIS A 169 -20.08 -22.45 11.16
CA HIS A 169 -20.46 -21.96 12.51
C HIS A 169 -19.46 -22.18 13.66
N MET A 170 -18.86 -21.07 14.11
CA MET A 170 -18.97 -20.56 15.49
C MET A 170 -18.76 -19.04 15.48
#